data_AF-A0A202E1T9-F1
#
_entry.id   AF-A0A202E1T9-F1
#
_cell.length_a   1.000
_cell.length_b   1.000
_cell.length_c   1.000
_cell.angle_alpha   90.00
_cell.angle_beta   90.00
_cell.angle_gamma   90.00
#
_symmetry.space_group_name_H-M   'P 1'
#
loop_
_entity.id
_entity.type
_entity.pdbx_description
1 polymer ?
#
loop_
_entity_poly.entity_id
_entity_poly.type
_entity_poly.pdbx_seq_one_letter_code
_entity_poly.pdbx_strand_id
1 'polypeptide(L)'
;MGIIQNIITRMATNSSAVKNWCITIVSAILVVVADKNNKNFVWITIIPISLFLFLDIYYLALEKGFREAYDDFVKKLHLNNITLNDLYFIKPKGKMSCHRLDSLLSFSVWGFYICLIAMVIITYKFIL
;
A
#
# COMPACT_ATOMS: atom_id res chain seq x y z
N MET A 1 15.41 4.93 -19.19
CA MET A 1 15.74 4.57 -17.79
C MET A 1 14.96 5.40 -16.76
N GLY A 2 14.89 6.74 -16.86
CA GLY A 2 14.24 7.57 -15.82
C GLY A 2 12.71 7.48 -15.71
N ILE A 3 11.98 7.17 -16.78
CA ILE A 3 10.50 7.18 -16.76
C ILE A 3 9.92 6.07 -15.88
N ILE A 4 10.42 4.83 -16.00
CA ILE A 4 9.93 3.69 -15.20
C ILE A 4 10.29 3.90 -13.73
N GLN A 5 11.52 4.33 -13.44
CA GLN A 5 11.94 4.63 -12.07
C GLN A 5 11.06 5.72 -11.45
N ASN A 6 10.71 6.78 -12.20
CA ASN A 6 9.82 7.82 -11.72
C ASN A 6 8.40 7.27 -11.43
N ILE A 7 7.89 6.35 -12.24
CA ILE A 7 6.60 5.68 -11.97
C ILE A 7 6.68 4.85 -10.68
N ILE A 8 7.74 4.04 -10.49
CA ILE A 8 7.97 3.25 -9.28
C ILE A 8 8.01 4.17 -8.05
N THR A 9 8.78 5.26 -8.10
CA THR A 9 8.85 6.24 -7.01
C THR A 9 7.49 6.84 -6.70
N ARG A 10 6.71 7.22 -7.71
CA ARG A 10 5.35 7.74 -7.50
C ARG A 10 4.43 6.72 -6.83
N MET A 11 4.54 5.43 -7.17
CA MET A 11 3.75 4.38 -6.52
C MET A 11 4.14 4.19 -5.06
N ALA A 12 5.45 4.15 -4.76
CA ALA A 12 5.95 4.06 -3.38
C ALA A 12 5.54 5.27 -2.52
N THR A 13 5.64 6.48 -3.09
CA THR A 13 5.17 7.71 -2.43
C THR A 13 3.68 7.67 -2.16
N ASN A 14 2.86 7.18 -3.10
CA ASN A 14 1.42 7.10 -2.91
C ASN A 14 1.02 6.07 -1.84
N SER A 15 1.68 4.89 -1.81
CA SER A 15 1.51 3.90 -0.73
C SER A 15 1.81 4.52 0.65
N SER A 16 2.89 5.29 0.77
CA SER A 16 3.24 5.98 2.02
C SER A 16 2.24 7.08 2.38
N ALA A 17 1.73 7.82 1.40
CA ALA A 17 0.70 8.84 1.62
C ALA A 17 -0.61 8.25 2.15
N VAL A 18 -1.04 7.12 1.60
CA VAL A 18 -2.23 6.35 2.05
C VAL A 18 -2.08 5.94 3.51
N LYS A 19 -0.90 5.48 3.94
CA LYS A 19 -0.62 5.16 5.35
C LYS A 19 -0.76 6.39 6.25
N ASN A 20 -0.15 7.50 5.86
CA ASN A 20 -0.21 8.74 6.66
C ASN A 20 -1.66 9.22 6.83
N TRP A 21 -2.45 9.24 5.75
CA TRP A 21 -3.87 9.61 5.81
C TRP A 21 -4.70 8.66 6.68
N CYS A 22 -4.40 7.36 6.64
CA CYS A 22 -5.03 6.37 7.51
C CYS A 22 -4.79 6.69 8.99
N ILE A 23 -3.55 6.99 9.39
CA ILE A 23 -3.24 7.37 10.80
C ILE A 23 -4.00 8.62 11.20
N THR A 24 -3.99 9.66 10.38
CA THR A 24 -4.66 10.93 10.68
C THR A 24 -6.16 10.75 10.88
N ILE A 25 -6.82 10.01 9.99
CA ILE A 25 -8.27 9.78 10.07
C ILE A 25 -8.63 8.89 11.27
N VAL A 26 -7.89 7.80 11.48
CA VAL A 26 -8.14 6.89 12.61
C VAL A 26 -7.91 7.60 13.95
N SER A 27 -6.84 8.39 14.06
CA SER A 27 -6.55 9.25 15.21
C SER A 27 -7.70 10.21 15.52
N ALA A 28 -8.18 10.96 14.51
CA ALA A 28 -9.28 11.89 14.67
C ALA A 28 -10.57 11.19 15.14
N ILE A 29 -10.89 10.02 14.57
CA ILE A 29 -12.06 9.24 15.00
C ILE A 29 -11.89 8.77 16.45
N LEU A 30 -10.72 8.24 16.83
CA LEU A 30 -10.48 7.77 18.19
C LEU A 30 -10.67 8.87 19.24
N VAL A 31 -10.20 10.09 18.97
CA VAL A 31 -10.40 11.26 19.85
C VAL A 31 -11.88 11.60 19.99
N VAL A 32 -12.63 11.61 18.89
CA VAL A 32 -14.08 11.90 18.92
C VAL A 32 -14.86 10.82 19.67
N VAL A 33 -14.47 9.56 19.52
CA VAL A 33 -15.13 8.44 20.21
C VAL A 33 -14.84 8.44 21.71
N ALA A 34 -13.60 8.77 22.09
CA ALA A 34 -13.21 8.97 23.49
C ALA A 34 -14.07 10.05 24.17
N ASP A 35 -14.30 11.17 23.50
CA ASP A 35 -15.10 12.29 24.03
C ASP A 35 -16.59 11.93 24.19
N LYS A 36 -17.16 11.15 23.26
CA LYS A 36 -18.56 10.73 23.32
C LYS A 36 -18.85 9.54 24.25
N ASN A 37 -17.82 8.96 24.87
CA ASN A 37 -17.87 7.83 25.81
C ASN A 37 -18.76 6.65 25.37
N ASN A 38 -18.88 6.43 24.06
CA ASN A 38 -19.71 5.38 23.50
C ASN A 38 -18.85 4.44 22.64
N LYS A 39 -18.58 3.26 23.22
CA LYS A 39 -17.61 2.30 22.70
C LYS A 39 -17.98 1.74 21.34
N ASN A 40 -19.27 1.78 21.00
CA ASN A 40 -19.76 1.25 19.73
C ASN A 40 -19.28 2.07 18.52
N PHE A 41 -18.94 3.34 18.70
CA PHE A 41 -18.44 4.16 17.59
C PHE A 41 -17.01 3.80 17.15
N VAL A 42 -16.24 3.02 17.93
CA VAL A 42 -14.90 2.56 17.50
C VAL A 42 -14.98 1.72 16.23
N TRP A 43 -16.06 0.95 16.04
CA TRP A 43 -16.28 0.12 14.85
C TRP A 43 -16.28 0.92 13.54
N ILE A 44 -16.55 2.24 13.61
CA ILE A 44 -16.50 3.13 12.43
C ILE A 44 -15.07 3.27 11.90
N THR A 45 -14.04 3.11 12.73
CA THR A 45 -12.63 3.13 12.29
C THR A 45 -12.28 1.99 11.34
N ILE A 46 -13.03 0.89 11.34
CA ILE A 46 -12.76 -0.25 10.45
C ILE A 46 -12.95 0.13 8.99
N ILE A 47 -13.90 1.03 8.69
CA ILE A 47 -14.20 1.47 7.32
C ILE A 47 -12.97 2.14 6.68
N PRO A 48 -12.37 3.22 7.24
CA PRO A 48 -11.18 3.81 6.68
C PRO A 48 -9.99 2.84 6.72
N ILE A 49 -9.81 2.07 7.81
CA ILE A 49 -8.70 1.11 7.90
C ILE A 49 -8.74 0.11 6.74
N SER A 50 -9.90 -0.47 6.43
CA SER A 50 -10.07 -1.43 5.34
C SER A 50 -9.84 -0.78 3.97
N LEU A 51 -10.35 0.42 3.76
CA LEU A 51 -10.21 1.15 2.50
C LEU A 51 -8.75 1.53 2.23
N PHE A 52 -8.06 2.10 3.22
CA PHE A 52 -6.65 2.45 3.09
C PHE A 52 -5.76 1.21 2.98
N LEU A 53 -6.11 0.10 3.64
CA LEU A 53 -5.42 -1.17 3.49
C LEU A 53 -5.48 -1.64 2.04
N PHE A 54 -6.67 -1.64 1.43
CA PHE A 54 -6.84 -2.05 0.04
C PHE A 54 -6.03 -1.17 -0.93
N LEU A 55 -6.04 0.15 -0.73
CA LEU A 55 -5.25 1.09 -1.53
C LEU A 55 -3.75 0.86 -1.36
N ASP A 56 -3.28 0.63 -0.14
CA ASP A 56 -1.86 0.41 0.14
C ASP A 56 -1.33 -0.86 -0.55
N ILE A 57 -2.09 -1.95 -0.45
CA ILE A 57 -1.80 -3.21 -1.16
C ILE A 57 -1.76 -2.99 -2.67
N TYR A 58 -2.73 -2.22 -3.20
CA TYR A 58 -2.82 -1.94 -4.62
C TYR A 58 -1.58 -1.20 -5.14
N TYR A 59 -1.16 -0.13 -4.45
CA TYR A 59 0.03 0.64 -4.86
C TYR A 59 1.31 -0.17 -4.71
N LEU A 60 1.44 -0.98 -3.66
CA LEU A 60 2.60 -1.84 -3.47
C LEU A 60 2.67 -2.97 -4.51
N ALA A 61 1.53 -3.56 -4.90
CA ALA A 61 1.47 -4.55 -5.97
C ALA A 61 1.85 -3.94 -7.33
N LEU A 62 1.43 -2.70 -7.58
CA LEU A 62 1.77 -1.97 -8.79
C LEU A 62 3.27 -1.62 -8.84
N GLU A 63 3.85 -1.20 -7.72
CA GLU A 63 5.30 -0.99 -7.58
C GLU A 63 6.09 -2.24 -7.94
N LYS A 64 5.73 -3.41 -7.37
CA LYS A 64 6.37 -4.69 -7.67
C LYS A 64 6.27 -5.06 -9.16
N GLY A 65 5.09 -4.91 -9.75
CA GLY A 65 4.88 -5.19 -11.17
C GLY A 65 5.71 -4.30 -12.11
N PHE A 66 5.90 -3.03 -11.75
CA PHE A 66 6.79 -2.13 -12.50
C PHE A 66 8.27 -2.45 -12.30
N ARG A 67 8.66 -2.88 -11.09
CA ARG A 67 10.03 -3.29 -10.79
C ARG A 67 10.42 -4.55 -11.56
N GLU A 68 9.55 -5.54 -11.65
CA GLU A 68 9.80 -6.75 -12.44
C GLU A 68 9.89 -6.46 -13.94
N ALA A 69 9.01 -5.59 -14.46
CA ALA A 69 9.09 -5.14 -15.85
C ALA A 69 10.41 -4.41 -16.15
N TYR A 70 10.92 -3.62 -15.19
CA TYR A 70 12.22 -2.96 -15.30
C TYR A 70 13.37 -3.97 -15.33
N ASP A 71 13.38 -4.95 -14.41
CA ASP A 71 14.42 -5.97 -14.35
C ASP A 71 14.44 -6.86 -15.61
N ASP A 72 13.28 -7.20 -16.18
CA ASP A 72 13.16 -7.93 -17.47
C ASP A 72 13.73 -7.09 -18.62
N PHE A 73 13.41 -5.79 -18.66
CA PHE A 73 13.95 -4.87 -19.68
C PHE A 73 15.48 -4.75 -19.60
N VAL A 74 16.03 -4.58 -18.39
CA VAL A 74 17.49 -4.50 -18.18
C VAL A 74 18.17 -5.81 -18.61
N LYS A 75 17.61 -6.97 -18.27
CA LYS A 75 18.14 -8.27 -18.71
C LYS A 75 18.16 -8.41 -20.23
N LYS A 76 17.06 -8.04 -20.91
CA LYS A 76 16.98 -8.07 -22.38
C LYS A 76 17.96 -7.11 -23.05
N LEU A 77 18.19 -5.95 -22.45
CA LEU A 77 19.17 -4.97 -22.91
C LEU A 77 20.60 -5.54 -22.85
N HIS A 78 20.95 -6.24 -21.77
CA HIS A 78 22.25 -6.92 -21.65
C HIS A 78 22.42 -8.10 -22.62
N LEU A 79 21.32 -8.76 -23.01
CA LEU A 79 21.32 -9.90 -23.94
C LEU A 79 21.28 -9.48 -25.43
N ASN A 80 21.32 -8.16 -25.73
CA ASN A 80 21.29 -7.59 -27.09
C ASN A 80 20.08 -8.03 -27.96
N ASN A 81 19.01 -8.51 -27.32
CA ASN A 81 17.83 -9.05 -27.99
C ASN A 81 16.64 -8.09 -27.84
N ILE A 82 16.83 -6.86 -28.30
CA ILE A 82 15.90 -5.74 -28.07
C ILE A 82 14.90 -5.65 -29.22
N THR A 83 13.67 -6.05 -28.99
CA THR A 83 12.54 -5.81 -29.91
C THR A 83 11.86 -4.47 -29.63
N LEU A 84 11.65 -3.64 -30.66
CA LEU A 84 11.02 -2.30 -30.60
C LEU A 84 9.66 -2.25 -29.89
N ASN A 85 8.94 -3.38 -29.82
CA ASN A 85 7.64 -3.50 -29.15
C ASN A 85 7.72 -3.39 -27.61
N ASP A 86 8.89 -3.65 -26.99
CA ASP A 86 9.09 -3.48 -25.55
C ASP A 86 9.34 -2.01 -25.14
N LEU A 87 9.57 -1.10 -26.10
CA LEU A 87 9.90 0.30 -25.82
C LEU A 87 8.67 1.17 -25.48
N TYR A 88 7.48 0.78 -25.96
CA TYR A 88 6.28 1.64 -25.91
C TYR A 88 5.12 1.10 -25.06
N PHE A 89 5.15 -0.17 -24.65
CA PHE A 89 4.06 -0.79 -23.88
C PHE A 89 4.58 -1.41 -22.57
N ILE A 90 4.96 -0.56 -21.61
CA ILE A 90 5.21 -1.02 -20.23
C ILE A 90 3.86 -1.21 -19.55
N LYS A 91 3.19 -2.32 -19.85
CA LYS A 91 2.11 -2.83 -18.99
C LYS A 91 2.75 -3.56 -17.81
N PRO A 92 2.19 -3.47 -16.60
CA PRO A 92 2.66 -4.27 -15.47
C PRO A 92 2.63 -5.75 -15.90
N LYS A 93 3.80 -6.38 -15.89
CA LYS A 93 3.98 -7.76 -16.33
C LYS A 93 4.13 -8.62 -15.09
N GLY A 94 3.35 -9.70 -15.00
CA GLY A 94 3.17 -10.50 -13.80
C GLY A 94 1.68 -10.76 -13.55
N LYS A 95 1.33 -11.89 -12.94
CA LYS A 95 -0.08 -12.14 -12.54
C LYS A 95 -0.41 -11.12 -11.46
N MET A 96 -1.07 -10.02 -11.81
CA MET A 96 -1.44 -8.93 -10.90
C MET A 96 -2.08 -9.43 -9.59
N SER A 97 -2.77 -10.58 -9.64
CA SER A 97 -3.32 -11.28 -8.48
C SER A 97 -2.28 -11.85 -7.52
N CYS A 98 -1.16 -12.41 -8.00
CA CYS A 98 -0.07 -12.93 -7.16
C CYS A 98 0.66 -11.78 -6.44
N HIS A 99 0.99 -10.69 -7.16
CA HIS A 99 1.62 -9.52 -6.52
C HIS A 99 0.70 -8.84 -5.50
N ARG A 100 -0.62 -8.87 -5.68
CA ARG A 100 -1.57 -8.40 -4.66
C ARG A 100 -1.50 -9.22 -3.37
N LEU A 101 -1.40 -10.54 -3.47
CA LEU A 101 -1.27 -11.44 -2.31
C LEU A 101 0.11 -11.33 -1.64
N ASP A 102 1.18 -11.20 -2.42
CA ASP A 102 2.53 -10.99 -1.88
C ASP A 102 2.70 -9.59 -1.28
N SER A 103 1.96 -8.60 -1.77
CA SER A 103 1.92 -7.25 -1.19
C SER A 103 1.12 -7.20 0.11
N LEU A 104 0.05 -7.99 0.21
CA LEU A 104 -0.69 -8.24 1.46
C LEU A 104 0.21 -8.81 2.56
N LEU A 105 1.05 -9.79 2.23
CA LEU A 105 2.00 -10.43 3.15
C LEU A 105 3.31 -9.65 3.31
N SER A 106 3.43 -8.47 2.70
CA SER A 106 4.65 -7.68 2.83
C SER A 106 4.77 -7.10 4.23
N PHE A 107 5.97 -7.20 4.80
CA PHE A 107 6.33 -6.65 6.11
C PHE A 107 5.92 -5.17 6.28
N SER A 108 6.00 -4.39 5.19
CA SER A 108 5.62 -2.96 5.16
C SER A 108 4.14 -2.72 5.44
N VAL A 109 3.26 -3.63 5.00
CA VAL A 109 1.80 -3.53 5.20
C VAL A 109 1.44 -4.14 6.54
N TRP A 110 1.87 -5.38 6.78
CA TRP A 110 1.46 -6.13 7.98
C TRP A 110 1.91 -5.46 9.28
N GLY A 111 3.17 -4.98 9.36
CA GLY A 111 3.67 -4.28 10.55
C GLY A 111 2.94 -2.97 10.84
N PHE A 112 2.60 -2.22 9.80
CA PHE A 112 1.88 -0.95 9.94
C PHE A 112 0.45 -1.16 10.45
N TYR A 113 -0.31 -2.06 9.82
CA TYR A 113 -1.71 -2.30 10.20
C TYR A 113 -1.85 -3.04 11.52
N ILE A 114 -0.90 -3.92 11.89
CA ILE A 114 -0.85 -4.50 13.24
C ILE A 114 -0.65 -3.42 14.29
N CYS A 115 0.31 -2.51 14.07
CA CYS A 115 0.55 -1.40 14.99
C CYS A 115 -0.70 -0.53 15.14
N LEU A 116 -1.37 -0.22 14.03
CA LEU A 116 -2.61 0.55 14.01
C LEU A 116 -3.74 -0.14 14.78
N ILE A 117 -3.95 -1.44 14.58
CA ILE A 117 -4.96 -2.23 15.30
C ILE A 117 -4.62 -2.30 16.79
N ALA A 118 -3.35 -2.50 17.14
CA ALA A 118 -2.91 -2.50 18.54
C ALA A 118 -3.20 -1.17 19.22
N MET A 119 -2.97 -0.03 18.54
CA MET A 119 -3.34 1.29 19.05
C MET A 119 -4.85 1.40 19.30
N VAL A 120 -5.69 0.96 18.36
CA VAL A 120 -7.16 0.98 18.52
C VAL A 120 -7.59 0.13 19.72
N ILE A 121 -7.01 -1.05 19.92
CA ILE A 121 -7.31 -1.93 21.06
C ILE A 121 -6.89 -1.30 22.39
N ILE A 122 -5.71 -0.66 22.43
CA ILE A 122 -5.25 0.05 23.63
C ILE A 122 -6.21 1.18 23.98
N THR A 123 -6.60 2.00 23.00
CA THR A 123 -7.59 3.08 23.21
C THR A 123 -8.93 2.52 23.69
N TYR A 124 -9.42 1.44 23.07
CA TYR A 124 -10.65 0.78 23.50
C TYR A 124 -10.59 0.27 24.95
N LYS A 125 -9.44 -0.25 25.41
CA LYS A 125 -9.29 -0.80 26.75
C LYS A 125 -9.05 0.26 27.84
N PHE A 126 -8.35 1.34 27.51
CA PHE A 126 -7.94 2.37 28.49
C PHE A 126 -8.92 3.54 28.60
N ILE A 127 -9.58 3.94 27.50
CA ILE A 127 -10.34 5.20 27.44
C ILE A 127 -11.85 4.97 27.43
N LEU A 128 -12.32 3.85 26.85
CA LEU A 128 -13.73 3.47 26.77
C LEU A 128 -14.08 2.47 27.84
#